data_AF-A0A098QXA5-F1
#
_entry.id   AF-A0A098QXA5-F1
#
_cell.length_a   1.000
_cell.length_b   1.000
_cell.length_c   1.000
_cell.angle_alpha   90.00
_cell.angle_beta   90.00
_cell.angle_gamma   90.00
#
_symmetry.space_group_name_H-M   'P 1'
#
loop_
_entity.id
_entity.type
_entity.pdbx_description
1 polymer ?
#
loop_
_entity_poly.entity_id
_entity_poly.type
_entity_poly.pdbx_seq_one_letter_code
_entity_poly.pdbx_strand_id
1 'polypeptide(L)'
;MLMSLGEIILSVLMVVLSVVKLDPFGWSMPTQLQMIILGLLIGAFGLYAGLLYRERPQDEREASHLHRASRLGYMAGVATLVVAIVVQSLNASLDPWVVITLSVMIVAKLVSRIVEQRLH
;
A
#
# COMPACT_ATOMS: atom_id res chain seq x y z
N MET A 1 11.66 -3.21 18.84
CA MET A 1 10.79 -2.49 17.89
C MET A 1 11.10 -0.99 17.85
N LEU A 2 12.24 -0.61 17.28
CA LEU A 2 12.41 0.70 16.66
C LEU A 2 12.37 0.36 15.16
N MET A 3 11.39 0.84 14.40
CA MET A 3 11.52 0.83 12.94
C MET A 3 12.89 1.39 12.63
N SER A 4 13.65 0.70 11.78
CA SER A 4 14.96 1.23 11.43
C SER A 4 14.75 2.62 10.84
N LEU A 5 15.62 3.58 11.16
CA LEU A 5 15.47 4.95 10.69
C LEU A 5 15.27 4.99 9.15
N GLY A 6 15.90 4.05 8.44
CA GLY A 6 15.73 3.84 7.00
C GLY A 6 14.32 3.42 6.57
N GLU A 7 13.63 2.55 7.30
CA GLU A 7 12.24 2.16 6.99
C GLU A 7 11.26 3.32 7.15
N ILE A 8 11.43 4.13 8.21
CA ILE A 8 10.60 5.32 8.44
C ILE A 8 10.82 6.31 7.30
N ILE A 9 12.07 6.60 6.98
CA ILE A 9 12.43 7.52 5.88
C ILE A 9 11.84 7.02 4.56
N LEU A 10 11.97 5.73 4.25
CA LEU A 10 11.46 5.15 3.01
C LEU A 10 9.93 5.17 2.94
N SER A 11 9.25 4.90 4.05
CA SER A 11 7.78 4.96 4.14
C SER A 11 7.28 6.39 3.92
N VAL A 12 7.91 7.38 4.56
CA VAL A 12 7.59 8.79 4.37
C VAL A 12 7.86 9.21 2.93
N LEU A 13 9.00 8.80 2.35
CA LEU A 13 9.34 9.07 0.95
C LEU A 13 8.27 8.51 0.00
N MET A 14 7.79 7.29 0.22
CA MET A 14 6.71 6.69 -0.57
C MET A 14 5.41 7.50 -0.54
N VAL A 15 5.01 7.95 0.65
CA VAL A 15 3.81 8.79 0.81
C VAL A 15 3.98 10.12 0.08
N VAL A 16 5.13 10.79 0.25
CA VAL A 16 5.42 12.08 -0.39
C VAL A 16 5.38 11.95 -1.91
N LEU A 17 6.05 10.96 -2.50
CA LEU A 17 6.07 10.74 -3.95
C LEU A 17 4.68 10.46 -4.51
N SER A 18 3.86 9.71 -3.77
CA SER A 18 2.47 9.42 -4.17
C SER A 18 1.62 10.68 -4.20
N VAL A 19 1.76 11.55 -3.19
CA VAL A 19 1.04 12.84 -3.12
C VAL A 19 1.50 13.79 -4.23
N VAL A 20 2.80 13.88 -4.49
CA VAL A 20 3.34 14.72 -5.57
C VAL A 20 2.78 14.29 -6.93
N LYS A 21 2.60 12.98 -7.17
CA LYS A 21 2.03 12.46 -8.42
C LYS A 21 0.54 12.81 -8.60
N LEU A 22 -0.22 13.02 -7.52
CA LEU A 22 -1.64 13.38 -7.61
C LEU A 22 -1.87 14.79 -8.20
N ASP A 23 -0.78 15.54 -8.46
CA ASP A 23 -0.78 16.91 -8.99
C ASP A 23 -1.84 17.82 -8.34
N PRO A 24 -1.84 17.94 -6.99
CA PRO A 24 -2.86 18.74 -6.28
C PRO A 24 -2.82 20.24 -6.63
N PHE A 25 -1.75 20.72 -7.26
CA PHE A 25 -1.55 22.12 -7.63
C PHE A 25 -1.66 22.37 -9.14
N GLY A 26 -1.93 21.35 -9.96
CA GLY A 26 -2.07 21.47 -11.42
C GLY A 26 -0.86 22.05 -12.15
N TRP A 27 0.34 21.88 -11.58
CA TRP A 27 1.55 22.58 -12.04
C TRP A 27 2.27 21.83 -13.17
N SER A 28 1.90 20.59 -13.49
CA SER A 28 2.68 19.74 -14.38
C SER A 28 2.15 19.68 -15.83
N MET A 29 2.91 20.27 -16.76
CA MET A 29 2.91 19.80 -18.14
C MET A 29 3.65 18.45 -18.22
N PRO A 30 3.09 17.42 -18.87
CA PRO A 30 3.66 16.08 -18.87
C PRO A 30 4.73 15.93 -19.96
N THR A 31 5.88 15.33 -19.64
CA THR A 31 6.64 14.47 -20.57
C THR A 31 7.79 13.74 -19.85
N GLN A 32 8.72 14.43 -19.18
CA GLN A 32 9.94 13.79 -18.63
C GLN A 32 9.94 13.65 -17.11
N LEU A 33 9.53 14.67 -16.37
CA LEU A 33 9.56 14.67 -14.90
C LEU A 33 8.59 13.62 -14.31
N GLN A 34 7.41 13.44 -14.92
CA GLN A 34 6.45 12.41 -14.52
C GLN A 34 7.00 10.99 -14.70
N MET A 35 7.76 10.73 -15.78
CA MET A 35 8.41 9.43 -15.99
C MET A 35 9.50 9.15 -14.95
N ILE A 36 10.29 10.17 -14.59
CA ILE A 36 11.31 10.06 -13.52
C ILE A 36 10.65 9.77 -12.17
N ILE A 37 9.60 10.52 -11.80
CA ILE A 37 8.86 10.29 -10.55
C ILE A 37 8.26 8.89 -10.52
N LEU A 38 7.69 8.43 -11.64
CA LEU A 38 7.12 7.08 -11.73
C LEU A 38 8.19 5.99 -11.56
N GLY A 39 9.35 6.18 -12.19
CA GLY A 39 10.50 5.28 -12.01
C GLY A 39 10.98 5.26 -10.55
N LEU A 40 11.08 6.42 -9.91
CA LEU A 40 11.49 6.55 -8.51
C LEU A 40 10.45 5.91 -7.58
N LEU A 41 9.15 6.09 -7.85
CA LEU A 41 8.06 5.47 -7.11
C LEU A 41 8.14 3.93 -7.19
N ILE A 42 8.36 3.38 -8.38
CA ILE A 42 8.53 1.92 -8.56
C ILE A 42 9.77 1.42 -7.82
N GLY A 43 10.90 2.12 -7.97
CA GLY A 43 12.16 1.74 -7.32
C GLY A 43 12.05 1.76 -5.79
N ALA A 44 11.50 2.83 -5.22
CA ALA A 44 11.32 2.94 -3.78
C ALA A 44 10.24 1.98 -3.25
N PHE A 45 9.20 1.65 -4.03
CA PHE A 45 8.26 0.58 -3.67
C PHE A 45 8.95 -0.78 -3.62
N GLY A 46 9.80 -1.09 -4.60
CA GLY A 46 10.58 -2.33 -4.60
C GLY A 46 11.50 -2.45 -3.37
N LEU A 47 12.17 -1.36 -2.99
CA LEU A 47 12.96 -1.30 -1.76
C LEU A 47 12.08 -1.51 -0.52
N TYR A 48 10.93 -0.86 -0.45
CA TYR A 48 10.01 -0.96 0.68
C TYR A 48 9.45 -2.38 0.83
N ALA A 49 9.02 -2.99 -0.29
CA ALA A 49 8.55 -4.37 -0.32
C ALA A 49 9.64 -5.36 0.11
N GLY A 50 10.90 -5.12 -0.29
CA GLY A 50 12.05 -5.92 0.14
C GLY A 50 12.33 -5.83 1.64
N LEU A 51 12.16 -4.65 2.25
CA LEU A 51 12.27 -4.48 3.70
C LEU A 51 11.12 -5.17 4.43
N LEU A 52 9.89 -4.99 3.94
CA LEU A 52 8.70 -5.62 4.50
C LEU A 52 8.80 -7.16 4.51
N TYR A 53 9.34 -7.76 3.44
CA TYR A 53 9.53 -9.22 3.37
C TYR A 53 10.58 -9.75 4.36
N ARG A 54 11.53 -8.91 4.79
CA ARG A 54 12.56 -9.31 5.76
C ARG A 54 12.09 -9.23 7.20
N GLU A 55 10.95 -8.61 7.46
CA GLU A 55 10.40 -8.44 8.80
C GLU A 55 10.01 -9.81 9.37
N ARG A 56 10.76 -10.27 10.40
CA ARG A 56 10.49 -11.53 11.11
C ARG A 56 10.34 -11.25 12.59
N PRO A 57 9.25 -11.72 13.24
CA PRO A 57 9.10 -11.55 14.67
C PRO A 57 10.19 -12.32 15.42
N GLN A 58 10.88 -11.66 16.36
CA GLN A 58 11.83 -12.34 17.25
C GLN A 58 11.17 -12.92 18.50
N ASP A 59 10.03 -12.33 18.91
CA ASP A 59 9.27 -12.69 20.11
C ASP A 59 7.76 -12.79 19.79
N GLU A 60 7.02 -13.57 20.58
CA GLU A 60 5.56 -13.69 20.50
C GLU A 60 4.87 -12.33 20.68
N ARG A 61 5.41 -11.48 21.55
CA ARG A 61 4.93 -10.10 21.74
C ARG A 61 5.04 -9.32 20.43
N GLU A 62 6.17 -9.42 19.75
CA GLU A 62 6.43 -8.74 18.48
C GLU A 62 5.57 -9.31 17.34
N ALA A 63 5.37 -10.62 17.29
CA ALA A 63 4.43 -11.26 16.35
C ALA A 63 3.02 -10.68 16.52
N SER A 64 2.55 -10.53 17.76
CA SER A 64 1.23 -9.96 18.04
C SER A 64 1.09 -8.50 17.57
N HIS A 65 2.16 -7.69 17.71
CA HIS A 65 2.18 -6.30 17.23
C HIS A 65 2.17 -6.23 15.70
N LEU A 66 2.97 -7.06 15.02
CA LEU A 66 3.02 -7.16 13.56
C LEU A 66 1.67 -7.59 12.97
N HIS A 67 1.01 -8.57 13.58
CA HIS A 67 -0.32 -9.01 13.15
C HIS A 67 -1.38 -7.91 13.33
N ARG A 68 -1.33 -7.15 14.43
CA ARG A 68 -2.23 -6.00 14.64
C ARG A 68 -1.98 -4.90 13.60
N ALA A 69 -0.72 -4.55 13.36
CA ALA A 69 -0.35 -3.55 12.36
C ALA A 69 -0.81 -3.96 10.95
N SER A 70 -0.55 -5.20 10.56
CA SER A 70 -0.99 -5.76 9.27
C SER A 70 -2.51 -5.71 9.11
N ARG A 71 -3.26 -6.03 10.18
CA ARG A 71 -4.74 -5.99 10.15
C ARG A 71 -5.26 -4.56 10.02
N LEU A 72 -4.66 -3.60 10.72
CA LEU A 72 -5.03 -2.19 10.62
C LEU A 72 -4.71 -1.64 9.23
N GLY A 73 -3.54 -1.96 8.66
CA GLY A 73 -3.18 -1.59 7.30
C GLY A 73 -4.16 -2.12 6.26
N TYR A 74 -4.54 -3.40 6.35
CA TYR A 74 -5.56 -3.98 5.49
C TYR A 74 -6.92 -3.25 5.62
N MET A 75 -7.36 -2.97 6.85
CA MET A 75 -8.63 -2.26 7.08
C MET A 75 -8.60 -0.83 6.53
N ALA A 76 -7.50 -0.10 6.76
CA ALA A 76 -7.32 1.24 6.22
C ALA A 76 -7.35 1.23 4.69
N GLY A 77 -6.65 0.29 4.03
CA GLY A 77 -6.65 0.16 2.58
C GLY A 77 -8.03 -0.19 1.99
N VAL A 78 -8.76 -1.12 2.62
CA VAL A 78 -10.14 -1.43 2.19
C VAL A 78 -11.05 -0.22 2.39
N ALA A 79 -10.98 0.46 3.53
CA ALA A 79 -11.80 1.64 3.79
C ALA A 79 -11.54 2.76 2.78
N THR A 80 -10.28 3.06 2.46
CA THR A 80 -9.94 4.10 1.48
C THR A 80 -10.38 3.72 0.06
N LEU A 81 -10.22 2.46 -0.36
CA LEU A 81 -10.72 1.99 -1.66
C LEU A 81 -12.25 2.06 -1.76
N VAL A 82 -12.97 1.70 -0.69
CA VAL A 82 -14.44 1.82 -0.64
C VAL A 82 -14.86 3.29 -0.78
N VAL A 83 -14.22 4.20 -0.05
CA VAL A 83 -14.49 5.64 -0.19
C VAL A 83 -14.19 6.12 -1.61
N ALA A 84 -13.08 5.69 -2.22
CA ALA A 84 -12.74 6.04 -3.59
C ALA A 84 -13.80 5.56 -4.59
N ILE A 85 -14.30 4.32 -4.46
CA ILE A 85 -15.38 3.78 -5.30
C ILE A 85 -16.65 4.61 -5.16
N VAL A 86 -17.04 4.97 -3.94
CA VAL A 86 -18.24 5.79 -3.70
C VAL A 86 -18.09 7.15 -4.39
N VAL A 87 -16.98 7.85 -4.16
CA VAL A 87 -16.73 9.19 -4.74
C VAL A 87 -16.65 9.12 -6.27
N GLN A 88 -15.95 8.14 -6.84
CA GLN A 88 -15.83 8.00 -8.30
C GLN A 88 -17.16 7.59 -8.96
N SER A 89 -17.95 6.74 -8.30
CA SER A 89 -19.26 6.31 -8.82
C SER A 89 -20.25 7.48 -8.88
N LEU A 90 -20.23 8.37 -7.87
CA LEU A 90 -21.05 9.60 -7.88
C LEU A 90 -20.65 10.57 -8.99
N ASN A 91 -19.39 10.54 -9.43
CA ASN A 91 -18.87 11.36 -10.53
C ASN A 91 -18.96 10.67 -11.91
N ALA A 92 -19.59 9.49 -11.99
CA ALA A 92 -19.68 8.66 -13.20
C ALA A 92 -18.32 8.34 -13.86
N SER A 93 -17.23 8.38 -13.09
CA SER A 93 -15.85 8.19 -13.53
C SER A 93 -15.16 7.11 -12.69
N LEU A 94 -15.78 5.93 -12.65
CA LEU A 94 -15.24 4.77 -11.93
C LEU A 94 -14.04 4.19 -12.69
N ASP A 95 -12.85 4.29 -12.11
CA ASP A 95 -11.65 3.64 -12.62
C ASP A 95 -11.71 2.13 -12.31
N PRO A 96 -11.70 1.24 -13.34
CA PRO A 96 -11.70 -0.21 -13.15
C PRO A 96 -10.58 -0.71 -12.23
N TRP A 97 -9.42 -0.03 -12.21
CA TRP A 97 -8.29 -0.44 -11.37
C TRP A 97 -8.59 -0.39 -9.87
N VAL A 98 -9.46 0.53 -9.42
CA VAL A 98 -9.84 0.63 -8.01
C VAL A 98 -10.63 -0.62 -7.58
N VAL A 99 -11.55 -1.07 -8.43
CA VAL A 99 -12.37 -2.28 -8.18
C VAL A 99 -11.52 -3.55 -8.27
N ILE A 100 -10.63 -3.64 -9.25
CA ILE A 100 -9.70 -4.76 -9.40
C ILE A 100 -8.80 -4.85 -8.16
N THR A 101 -8.26 -3.73 -7.69
CA THR A 101 -7.38 -3.69 -6.50
C THR A 101 -8.11 -4.21 -5.26
N LEU A 102 -9.32 -3.73 -4.99
CA LEU A 102 -10.13 -4.21 -3.87
C LEU A 102 -10.40 -5.71 -3.96
N SER A 103 -10.75 -6.19 -5.17
CA SER A 103 -11.04 -7.60 -5.42
C SER A 103 -9.81 -8.48 -5.16
N VAL A 104 -8.65 -8.09 -5.68
CA VAL A 104 -7.37 -8.79 -5.47
C VAL A 104 -7.00 -8.83 -3.99
N MET A 105 -7.15 -7.72 -3.25
CA MET A 105 -6.87 -7.69 -1.81
C MET A 105 -7.75 -8.66 -1.02
N ILE A 106 -9.05 -8.73 -1.33
CA ILE A 106 -10.00 -9.64 -0.67
C ILE A 106 -9.65 -11.10 -0.98
N VAL A 107 -9.41 -11.44 -2.25
CA VAL A 107 -9.04 -12.79 -2.67
C VAL A 107 -7.74 -13.21 -2.00
N ALA A 108 -6.71 -12.35 -2.01
CA ALA A 108 -5.43 -12.63 -1.36
C ALA A 108 -5.62 -12.97 0.13
N LYS A 109 -6.39 -12.15 0.87
CA LYS A 109 -6.68 -12.40 2.29
C LYS A 109 -7.45 -13.71 2.52
N LEU A 110 -8.40 -14.04 1.65
CA LEU A 110 -9.14 -15.30 1.74
C LEU A 110 -8.22 -16.51 1.50
N VAL A 111 -7.39 -16.44 0.47
CA VAL A 111 -6.41 -17.51 0.15
C VAL A 111 -5.45 -17.72 1.32
N SER A 112 -4.85 -16.65 1.87
CA SER A 112 -3.96 -16.75 3.02
C SER A 112 -4.65 -17.43 4.21
N ARG A 113 -5.88 -17.04 4.51
CA ARG A 113 -6.65 -17.65 5.61
C ARG A 113 -6.93 -19.15 5.38
N ILE A 114 -7.27 -19.54 4.15
CA ILE A 114 -7.53 -20.95 3.81
C ILE A 114 -6.25 -21.78 3.94
N VAL A 115 -5.11 -21.25 3.46
CA VAL A 115 -3.82 -21.93 3.55
C VAL A 115 -3.41 -22.13 5.02
N GLU A 116 -3.55 -21.11 5.85
CA GLU A 116 -3.27 -21.20 7.29
C GLU A 116 -4.18 -22.23 7.98
N GLN A 117 -5.47 -22.27 7.64
CA GLN A 117 -6.42 -23.26 8.16
C GLN A 117 -6.13 -24.70 7.73
N ARG A 118 -5.43 -24.90 6.60
CA ARG A 118 -5.06 -26.23 6.08
C ARG A 118 -3.74 -26.74 6.65
N LEU A 119 -2.87 -25.84 7.12
CA LEU A 119 -1.57 -26.19 7.71
C LEU A 119 -1.66 -26.58 9.19
N HIS A 120 -2.79 -26.28 9.86
CA HIS A 120 -3.10 -26.68 11.23
C HIS A 120 -4.16 -27.77 11.25
#